data_AF-A0AAW6PPW3-F1
#
_entry.id   AF-A0AAW6PPW3-F1
#
_cell.length_a   1.000
_cell.length_b   1.000
_cell.length_c   1.000
_cell.angle_alpha   90.00
_cell.angle_beta   90.00
_cell.angle_gamma   90.00
#
_symmetry.space_group_name_H-M   'P 1'
#
loop_
_entity.id
_entity.type
_entity.pdbx_description
1 polymer ?
#
loop_
_entity_poly.entity_id
_entity_poly.type
_entity_poly.pdbx_seq_one_letter_code
_entity_poly.pdbx_strand_id
1 'polypeptide(L)'
;MQEPANINTTTVQPALTATVYGMPAYADRAAAVGEVHARPYLLIQAPRGILQLAFMTEGDQARDQMAMSELSHRFGVAEPDHATPLHGVTWDEGDLHCEKHTEFSTYLWCASLDSETGEPCGENPFKHGFVPPGPVVSGIRLRLLPWTPETEKEVDRFDPASLCYSLVENGSASR
;
A
#
# COMPACT_ATOMS: atom_id res chain seq x y z
N MET A 1 62.65 -4.46 -22.86
CA MET A 1 61.78 -4.31 -21.68
C MET A 1 61.40 -2.84 -21.58
N GLN A 2 60.24 -2.48 -22.13
CA GLN A 2 59.55 -1.19 -21.93
C GLN A 2 58.18 -1.29 -22.64
N GLU A 3 57.12 -1.47 -21.86
CA GLU A 3 55.77 -1.00 -22.20
C GLU A 3 55.61 0.36 -21.51
N PRO A 4 54.93 1.36 -22.11
CA PRO A 4 53.48 1.50 -21.87
C PRO A 4 52.78 2.22 -23.07
N ALA A 5 51.50 2.57 -23.13
CA ALA A 5 50.33 2.52 -22.26
C ALA A 5 49.12 2.35 -23.19
N ASN A 6 48.20 1.44 -22.89
CA ASN A 6 46.94 1.32 -23.62
C ASN A 6 45.90 2.25 -22.96
N ILE A 7 45.59 3.36 -23.60
CA ILE A 7 44.53 4.29 -23.21
C ILE A 7 43.16 3.67 -23.54
N ASN A 8 42.60 2.94 -22.58
CA ASN A 8 41.21 2.51 -22.65
C ASN A 8 40.31 3.75 -22.56
N THR A 9 39.85 4.20 -23.72
CA THR A 9 38.81 5.22 -23.83
C THR A 9 37.49 4.57 -23.45
N THR A 10 36.99 4.86 -22.25
CA THR A 10 35.63 4.45 -21.84
C THR A 10 34.63 5.22 -22.68
N THR A 11 34.14 4.59 -23.74
CA THR A 11 33.00 5.08 -24.51
C THR A 11 31.77 5.08 -23.59
N VAL A 12 31.38 6.26 -23.08
CA VAL A 12 30.10 6.44 -22.40
C VAL A 12 29.02 6.31 -23.46
N GLN A 13 28.38 5.13 -23.49
CA GLN A 13 27.28 4.84 -24.40
C GLN A 13 26.09 5.74 -24.01
N PRO A 14 25.51 6.54 -24.93
CA PRO A 14 24.37 7.39 -24.60
C PRO A 14 23.20 6.51 -24.15
N ALA A 15 22.59 6.85 -23.01
CA ALA A 15 21.36 6.20 -22.57
C ALA A 15 20.31 6.36 -23.68
N LEU A 16 19.83 5.23 -24.23
CA LEU A 16 18.78 5.21 -25.25
C LEU A 16 17.56 5.96 -24.70
N THR A 17 17.28 7.14 -25.24
CA THR A 17 16.05 7.87 -24.91
C THR A 17 14.88 7.04 -25.42
N ALA A 18 14.04 6.55 -24.52
CA ALA A 18 12.84 5.83 -24.90
C ALA A 18 12.00 6.70 -25.85
N THR A 19 11.42 6.09 -26.88
CA THR A 19 10.53 6.80 -27.81
C THR A 19 9.15 6.17 -27.81
N VAL A 20 8.13 7.01 -28.03
CA VAL A 20 6.74 6.59 -28.22
C VAL A 20 6.32 7.11 -29.59
N TYR A 21 6.03 6.20 -30.54
CA TYR A 21 5.72 6.57 -31.93
C TYR A 21 6.76 7.52 -32.57
N GLY A 22 8.06 7.30 -32.30
CA GLY A 22 9.14 8.13 -32.85
C GLY A 22 9.31 9.50 -32.18
N MET A 23 8.49 9.82 -31.18
CA MET A 23 8.63 11.03 -30.35
C MET A 23 9.40 10.70 -29.06
N PRO A 24 10.18 11.65 -28.50
CA PRO A 24 10.85 11.46 -27.22
C PRO A 24 9.82 11.14 -26.13
N ALA A 25 10.04 10.06 -25.36
CA ALA A 25 9.22 9.75 -24.21
C ALA A 25 9.48 10.77 -23.09
N TYR A 26 8.43 11.08 -22.32
CA TYR A 26 8.58 11.84 -21.08
C TYR A 26 9.52 11.09 -20.11
N ALA A 27 10.34 11.85 -19.36
CA ALA A 27 11.39 11.29 -18.51
C ALA A 27 10.84 10.25 -17.51
N ASP A 28 9.70 10.54 -16.89
CA ASP A 28 9.12 9.67 -15.86
C ASP A 28 8.09 8.68 -16.42
N ARG A 29 8.01 8.51 -17.74
CA ARG A 29 7.03 7.62 -18.39
C ARG A 29 7.17 6.17 -17.90
N ALA A 30 8.39 5.71 -17.62
CA ALA A 30 8.62 4.37 -17.09
C ALA A 30 8.06 4.22 -15.67
N ALA A 31 8.25 5.24 -14.82
CA ALA A 31 7.71 5.27 -13.46
C ALA A 31 6.18 5.29 -13.46
N ALA A 32 5.56 6.17 -14.27
CA ALA A 32 4.10 6.26 -14.40
C ALA A 32 3.46 4.95 -14.90
N VAL A 33 4.11 4.25 -15.84
CA VAL A 33 3.63 2.93 -16.29
C VAL A 33 3.85 1.85 -15.24
N GLY A 34 4.96 1.90 -14.49
CA GLY A 34 5.18 1.04 -13.34
C GLY A 34 4.07 1.17 -12.29
N GLU A 35 3.64 2.40 -11.97
CA GLU A 35 2.57 2.67 -11.01
C GLU A 35 1.24 1.99 -11.39
N VAL A 36 0.83 2.08 -12.65
CA VAL A 36 -0.44 1.50 -13.11
C VAL A 36 -0.42 -0.04 -13.06
N HIS A 37 0.75 -0.64 -13.27
CA HIS A 37 0.89 -2.09 -13.41
C HIS A 37 1.37 -2.82 -12.14
N ALA A 38 1.79 -2.10 -11.10
CA ALA A 38 2.33 -2.68 -9.86
C ALA A 38 1.28 -2.84 -8.74
N ARG A 39 0.02 -3.14 -9.08
CA ARG A 39 -1.07 -3.32 -8.10
C ARG A 39 -1.39 -4.80 -7.85
N PRO A 40 -0.58 -5.55 -7.09
CA PRO A 40 -0.93 -6.91 -6.71
C PRO A 40 -2.19 -6.90 -5.85
N TYR A 41 -3.09 -7.85 -6.11
CA TYR A 41 -4.29 -8.03 -5.30
C TYR A 41 -3.92 -8.65 -3.95
N LEU A 42 -4.46 -8.08 -2.89
CA LEU A 42 -4.34 -8.62 -1.54
C LEU A 42 -5.35 -9.73 -1.34
N LEU A 43 -4.86 -10.95 -1.14
CA LEU A 43 -5.70 -12.08 -0.75
C LEU A 43 -6.07 -11.95 0.73
N ILE A 44 -7.32 -11.60 1.00
CA ILE A 44 -7.82 -11.38 2.36
C ILE A 44 -8.76 -12.53 2.74
N GLN A 45 -8.52 -13.14 3.89
CA GLN A 45 -9.40 -14.17 4.47
C GLN A 45 -10.18 -13.60 5.64
N ALA A 46 -11.50 -13.83 5.65
CA ALA A 46 -12.36 -13.42 6.77
C ALA A 46 -12.20 -14.38 7.96
N PRO A 47 -12.35 -13.91 9.22
CA PRO A 47 -12.67 -12.53 9.61
C PRO A 47 -11.43 -11.62 9.67
N ARG A 48 -11.50 -10.43 9.06
CA ARG A 48 -10.41 -9.44 9.05
C ARG A 48 -10.93 -8.02 9.19
N GLY A 49 -10.21 -7.21 9.97
CA GLY A 49 -10.36 -5.76 10.05
C GLY A 49 -9.34 -5.08 9.15
N ILE A 50 -9.77 -4.07 8.40
CA ILE A 50 -8.92 -3.30 7.49
C ILE A 50 -9.08 -1.82 7.81
N LEU A 51 -7.96 -1.12 7.92
CA LEU A 51 -7.89 0.32 8.03
C LEU A 51 -6.88 0.84 7.01
N GLN A 52 -7.36 1.61 6.03
CA GLN A 52 -6.51 2.27 5.05
C GLN A 52 -6.57 3.77 5.26
N LEU A 53 -5.41 4.41 5.29
CA LEU A 53 -5.26 5.86 5.27
C LEU A 53 -4.47 6.28 4.04
N ALA A 54 -4.87 7.40 3.43
CA ALA A 54 -4.15 8.05 2.34
C ALA A 54 -3.59 9.38 2.83
N PHE A 55 -2.32 9.63 2.55
CA PHE A 55 -1.61 10.84 2.95
C PHE A 55 -1.07 11.57 1.72
N MET A 56 -1.29 12.89 1.65
CA MET A 56 -0.70 13.73 0.62
C MET A 56 0.80 13.86 0.85
N THR A 57 1.60 13.35 -0.08
CA THR A 57 3.07 13.31 0.03
C THR A 57 3.76 14.16 -1.02
N GLU A 58 3.04 14.63 -2.05
CA GLU A 58 3.57 15.46 -3.15
C GLU A 58 4.77 14.79 -3.87
N GLY A 59 4.83 13.45 -3.84
CA GLY A 59 5.93 12.67 -4.41
C GLY A 59 7.21 12.64 -3.55
N ASP A 60 7.17 13.17 -2.31
CA ASP A 60 8.31 13.14 -1.38
C ASP A 60 8.51 11.73 -0.77
N GLN A 61 9.31 10.93 -1.46
CA GLN A 61 9.60 9.55 -1.08
C GLN A 61 10.33 9.43 0.26
N ALA A 62 11.05 10.46 0.70
CA ALA A 62 11.82 10.41 1.94
C ALA A 62 10.90 10.36 3.17
N ARG A 63 9.75 11.03 3.11
CA ARG A 63 8.76 11.01 4.21
C ARG A 63 8.13 9.64 4.37
N ASP A 64 7.77 8.99 3.27
CA ASP A 64 7.25 7.62 3.32
C ASP A 64 8.29 6.63 3.83
N GLN A 65 9.55 6.78 3.41
CA GLN A 65 10.67 5.97 3.91
C GLN A 65 10.83 6.13 5.43
N MET A 66 10.84 7.37 5.93
CA MET A 66 10.92 7.64 7.37
C MET A 66 9.76 7.03 8.13
N ALA A 67 8.53 7.16 7.63
CA ALA A 67 7.36 6.56 8.25
C ALA A 67 7.43 5.02 8.27
N MET A 68 7.86 4.38 7.17
CA MET A 68 8.02 2.93 7.12
C MET A 68 9.16 2.42 8.01
N SER A 69 10.30 3.11 8.08
CA SER A 69 11.40 2.76 8.98
C SER A 69 11.00 2.88 10.46
N GLU A 70 10.25 3.92 10.83
CA GLU A 70 9.73 4.07 12.20
C GLU A 70 8.81 2.91 12.56
N LEU A 71 7.87 2.58 11.67
CA LEU A 71 6.94 1.46 11.88
C LEU A 71 7.69 0.12 11.96
N SER A 72 8.66 -0.11 11.06
CA SER A 72 9.49 -1.32 11.08
C SER A 72 10.25 -1.46 12.40
N HIS A 73 10.88 -0.38 12.87
CA HIS A 73 11.57 -0.37 14.15
C HIS A 73 10.62 -0.62 15.32
N ARG A 74 9.45 0.02 15.33
CA ARG A 74 8.48 -0.11 16.42
C ARG A 74 7.92 -1.53 16.53
N PHE A 75 7.67 -2.18 15.40
CA PHE A 75 7.18 -3.56 15.36
C PHE A 75 8.28 -4.63 15.36
N GLY A 76 9.57 -4.23 15.39
CA GLY A 76 10.69 -5.16 15.44
C GLY A 76 10.85 -6.02 14.17
N VAL A 77 10.40 -5.50 13.03
CA VAL A 77 10.42 -6.18 11.73
C VAL A 77 11.50 -5.61 10.81
N ALA A 78 11.93 -6.42 9.84
CA ALA A 78 12.95 -5.99 8.88
C ALA A 78 12.48 -4.75 8.09
N GLU A 79 13.42 -3.84 7.82
CA GLU A 79 13.11 -2.68 6.97
C GLU A 79 12.80 -3.14 5.54
N PRO A 80 11.74 -2.59 4.92
CA PRO A 80 11.35 -2.98 3.59
C PRO A 80 12.31 -2.37 2.55
N ASP A 81 12.51 -3.05 1.41
CA ASP A 81 13.41 -2.55 0.36
C ASP A 81 12.85 -1.27 -0.28
N HIS A 82 13.41 -0.13 0.10
CA HIS A 82 13.01 1.21 -0.33
C HIS A 82 13.03 1.45 -1.85
N ALA A 83 13.66 0.57 -2.64
CA ALA A 83 13.75 0.68 -4.10
C ALA A 83 12.50 0.19 -4.86
N THR A 84 11.60 -0.57 -4.23
CA THR A 84 10.34 -1.02 -4.85
C THR A 84 9.17 -0.08 -4.51
N PRO A 85 8.24 0.23 -5.44
CA PRO A 85 7.05 1.05 -5.16
C PRO A 85 6.07 0.47 -4.14
N LEU A 86 6.27 -0.79 -3.75
CA LEU A 86 5.43 -1.53 -2.81
C LEU A 86 6.26 -1.93 -1.59
N HIS A 87 5.97 -1.31 -0.45
CA HIS A 87 6.55 -1.70 0.84
C HIS A 87 5.49 -2.45 1.63
N GLY A 88 5.51 -3.79 1.55
CA GLY A 88 4.75 -4.64 2.46
C GLY A 88 5.60 -4.98 3.67
N VAL A 89 5.11 -4.66 4.86
CA VAL A 89 5.69 -5.08 6.15
C VAL A 89 4.67 -6.00 6.82
N THR A 90 5.04 -7.24 7.06
CA THR A 90 4.19 -8.24 7.74
C THR A 90 4.77 -8.55 9.11
N TRP A 91 3.92 -8.64 10.14
CA TRP A 91 4.23 -9.16 11.48
C TRP A 91 3.16 -10.15 11.95
N ASP A 92 3.39 -10.80 13.10
CA ASP A 92 2.64 -11.99 13.56
C ASP A 92 1.10 -11.83 13.58
N GLU A 93 0.59 -10.65 13.95
CA GLU A 93 -0.86 -10.38 14.07
C GLU A 93 -1.42 -9.41 13.02
N GLY A 94 -0.60 -8.86 12.12
CA GLY A 94 -1.03 -7.86 11.15
C GLY A 94 -0.09 -7.65 9.97
N ASP A 95 -0.68 -7.22 8.86
CA ASP A 95 0.03 -6.84 7.65
C ASP A 95 -0.16 -5.33 7.42
N LEU A 96 0.91 -4.61 7.14
CA LEU A 96 0.89 -3.23 6.68
C LEU A 96 1.40 -3.16 5.24
N HIS A 97 0.57 -2.61 4.37
CA HIS A 97 0.91 -2.40 2.98
C HIS A 97 0.98 -0.91 2.70
N CYS A 98 2.14 -0.44 2.26
CA CYS A 98 2.32 0.90 1.74
C CYS A 98 2.39 0.85 0.21
N GLU A 99 1.46 1.55 -0.45
CA GLU A 99 1.45 1.76 -1.89
C GLU A 99 1.71 3.24 -2.17
N LYS A 100 2.73 3.51 -2.99
CA LYS A 100 3.13 4.86 -3.38
C LYS A 100 2.47 5.25 -4.69
N HIS A 101 1.87 6.43 -4.72
CA HIS A 101 1.39 7.06 -5.94
C HIS A 101 2.21 8.32 -6.24
N THR A 102 1.96 8.92 -7.41
CA THR A 102 2.65 10.15 -7.81
C THR A 102 2.42 11.31 -6.83
N GLU A 103 1.21 11.46 -6.26
CA GLU A 103 0.84 12.61 -5.42
C GLU A 103 0.63 12.27 -3.94
N PHE A 104 0.29 11.01 -3.64
CA PHE A 104 -0.06 10.56 -2.30
C PHE A 104 0.43 9.14 -2.07
N SER A 105 0.45 8.70 -0.82
CA SER A 105 0.77 7.33 -0.45
C SER A 105 -0.35 6.76 0.40
N THR A 106 -0.64 5.48 0.21
CA THR A 106 -1.65 4.77 1.01
C THR A 106 -1.00 3.77 1.93
N TYR A 107 -1.53 3.67 3.14
CA TYR A 107 -1.10 2.75 4.18
C TYR A 107 -2.31 1.93 4.60
N LEU A 108 -2.30 0.65 4.23
CA LEU A 108 -3.36 -0.32 4.56
C LEU A 108 -2.85 -1.24 5.66
N TRP A 109 -3.47 -1.13 6.84
CA TRP A 109 -3.30 -2.09 7.91
C TRP A 109 -4.42 -3.12 7.86
N CYS A 110 -4.05 -4.39 7.93
CA CYS A 110 -4.97 -5.50 7.99
C CYS A 110 -4.62 -6.42 9.16
N ALA A 111 -5.62 -6.82 9.94
CA ALA A 111 -5.43 -7.75 11.05
C ALA A 111 -6.65 -8.66 11.22
N SER A 112 -6.43 -9.84 11.80
CA SER A 112 -7.51 -10.74 12.20
C SER A 112 -8.42 -10.05 13.22
N LEU A 113 -9.69 -10.41 13.28
CA LEU A 113 -10.58 -9.90 14.33
C LEU A 113 -10.61 -10.84 15.53
N ASP A 114 -10.53 -10.27 16.72
CA ASP A 114 -10.73 -10.99 17.98
C ASP A 114 -12.17 -11.49 18.08
N SER A 115 -12.35 -12.76 18.47
CA SER A 115 -13.67 -13.41 18.44
C SER A 115 -14.62 -12.93 19.52
N GLU A 116 -14.12 -12.36 20.62
CA GLU A 116 -14.95 -11.90 21.74
C GLU A 116 -15.31 -10.42 21.59
N THR A 117 -14.34 -9.59 21.24
CA THR A 117 -14.47 -8.13 21.16
C THR A 117 -14.83 -7.65 19.76
N GLY A 118 -14.50 -8.42 18.73
CA GLY A 118 -14.68 -8.03 17.32
C GLY A 118 -13.75 -6.90 16.86
N GLU A 119 -12.72 -6.57 17.64
CA GLU A 119 -11.72 -5.57 17.29
C GLU A 119 -10.51 -6.21 16.60
N PRO A 120 -9.76 -5.47 15.77
CA PRO A 120 -8.55 -5.99 15.15
C PRO A 120 -7.51 -6.40 16.20
N CYS A 121 -6.96 -7.61 16.04
CA CYS A 121 -5.87 -8.12 16.84
C CYS A 121 -4.58 -7.31 16.60
N GLY A 122 -3.70 -7.30 17.61
CA GLY A 122 -2.41 -6.62 17.53
C GLY A 122 -2.49 -5.11 17.72
N GLU A 123 -1.34 -4.45 17.65
CA GLU A 123 -1.23 -3.01 17.83
C GLU A 123 -1.51 -2.25 16.52
N ASN A 124 -2.33 -1.20 16.63
CA ASN A 124 -2.69 -0.36 15.47
C ASN A 124 -1.51 0.54 15.07
N PRO A 125 -1.02 0.44 13.82
CA PRO A 125 0.18 1.14 13.39
C PRO A 125 0.04 2.66 13.33
N PHE A 126 -1.18 3.18 13.28
CA PHE A 126 -1.45 4.61 13.19
C PHE A 126 -1.67 5.27 14.55
N LYS A 127 -1.54 4.51 15.65
CA LYS A 127 -1.59 5.02 17.02
C LYS A 127 -0.17 5.22 17.57
N HIS A 128 -0.11 5.64 18.84
CA HIS A 128 1.11 5.63 19.66
C HIS A 128 2.37 6.21 18.97
N GLY A 129 2.31 7.48 18.59
CA GLY A 129 3.48 8.21 18.11
C GLY A 129 3.78 8.08 16.61
N PHE A 130 2.88 7.45 15.83
CA PHE A 130 2.97 7.45 14.38
C PHE A 130 3.06 8.89 13.85
N VAL A 131 4.13 9.18 13.09
CA VAL A 131 4.30 10.46 12.40
C VAL A 131 3.88 10.25 10.96
N PRO A 132 2.73 10.80 10.53
CA PRO A 132 2.25 10.60 9.17
C PRO A 132 3.21 11.27 8.16
N PRO A 133 3.40 10.68 6.97
CA PRO A 133 4.30 11.24 5.95
C PRO A 133 3.73 12.54 5.33
N GLY A 134 2.46 12.86 5.60
CA GLY A 134 1.84 14.12 5.22
C GLY A 134 0.40 14.24 5.73
N PRO A 135 -0.35 15.27 5.32
CA PRO A 135 -1.75 15.44 5.70
C PRO A 135 -2.61 14.27 5.21
N VAL A 136 -3.51 13.78 6.07
CA VAL A 136 -4.48 12.75 5.69
C VAL A 136 -5.51 13.33 4.71
N VAL A 137 -5.74 12.65 3.60
CA VAL A 137 -6.72 13.06 2.57
C VAL A 137 -7.93 12.13 2.50
N SER A 138 -7.77 10.87 2.90
CA SER A 138 -8.86 9.91 2.91
C SER A 138 -8.59 8.77 3.90
N GLY A 139 -9.65 8.13 4.36
CA GLY A 139 -9.59 6.96 5.22
C GLY A 139 -10.75 6.01 4.99
N ILE A 140 -10.48 4.72 5.04
CA ILE A 140 -11.47 3.65 4.90
C ILE A 140 -11.26 2.66 6.05
N ARG A 141 -12.37 2.26 6.71
CA ARG A 141 -12.39 1.14 7.65
C ARG A 141 -13.37 0.08 7.15
N LEU A 142 -12.88 -1.14 6.99
CA LEU A 142 -13.70 -2.29 6.58
C LEU A 142 -13.64 -3.39 7.65
N ARG A 143 -14.74 -4.12 7.77
CA ARG A 143 -14.77 -5.42 8.46
C ARG A 143 -15.24 -6.46 7.47
N LEU A 144 -14.39 -7.45 7.21
CA LEU A 144 -14.73 -8.62 6.40
C LEU A 144 -15.09 -9.73 7.36
N LEU A 145 -16.31 -10.25 7.26
CA LEU A 145 -16.83 -11.31 8.11
C LEU A 145 -17.30 -12.48 7.24
N PRO A 146 -17.19 -13.74 7.72
CA PRO A 146 -17.90 -14.84 7.11
C PRO A 146 -19.40 -14.54 7.09
N TRP A 147 -20.09 -14.90 6.01
CA TRP A 147 -21.54 -14.75 5.95
C TRP A 147 -22.21 -15.83 6.79
N THR A 148 -22.88 -15.41 7.86
CA THR A 148 -23.77 -16.23 8.68
C THR A 148 -25.03 -15.41 9.02
N PRO A 149 -26.14 -16.05 9.46
CA PRO A 149 -27.33 -15.32 9.90
C PRO A 149 -27.07 -14.31 11.04
N GLU A 150 -26.01 -14.54 11.83
CA GLU A 150 -25.58 -13.66 12.89
C GLU A 150 -24.84 -12.44 12.33
N THR A 151 -23.91 -12.63 11.38
CA THR A 151 -23.11 -11.54 10.81
C THR A 151 -23.90 -10.68 9.82
N GLU A 152 -24.98 -11.21 9.23
CA GLU A 152 -25.91 -10.43 8.41
C GLU A 152 -26.53 -9.26 9.19
N LYS A 153 -26.76 -9.44 10.50
CA LYS A 153 -27.30 -8.41 11.40
C LYS A 153 -26.32 -7.28 11.70
N GLU A 154 -25.05 -7.40 11.31
CA GLU A 154 -24.09 -6.29 11.46
C GLU A 154 -24.50 -5.07 10.62
N VAL A 155 -25.33 -5.25 9.59
CA VAL A 155 -25.91 -4.16 8.81
C VAL A 155 -26.75 -3.20 9.66
N ASP A 156 -27.37 -3.71 10.74
CA ASP A 156 -28.22 -2.93 11.64
C ASP A 156 -27.43 -1.88 12.45
N ARG A 157 -26.09 -1.95 12.42
CA ARG A 157 -25.20 -0.98 13.06
C ARG A 157 -25.06 0.32 12.27
N PHE A 158 -25.42 0.32 10.99
CA PHE A 158 -25.32 1.49 10.14
C PHE A 158 -26.60 2.33 10.23
N ASP A 159 -26.47 3.64 10.04
CA ASP A 159 -27.62 4.54 9.93
C ASP A 159 -28.39 4.21 8.64
N PRO A 160 -29.67 3.78 8.71
CA PRO A 160 -30.48 3.45 7.55
C PRO A 160 -30.57 4.57 6.51
N ALA A 161 -30.45 5.84 6.90
CA ALA A 161 -30.50 6.98 5.97
C ALA A 161 -29.26 7.09 5.08
N SER A 162 -28.15 6.45 5.47
CA SER A 162 -26.87 6.46 4.76
C SER A 162 -26.46 5.08 4.24
N LEU A 163 -27.24 4.05 4.56
CA LEU A 163 -26.93 2.68 4.23
C LEU A 163 -27.14 2.42 2.74
N CYS A 164 -26.05 2.11 2.06
CA CYS A 164 -26.04 1.58 0.71
C CYS A 164 -25.38 0.21 0.77
N TYR A 165 -26.10 -0.84 0.40
CA TYR A 165 -25.54 -2.19 0.30
C TYR A 165 -25.97 -2.87 -0.99
N SER A 166 -25.36 -4.01 -1.27
CA SER A 166 -25.72 -4.87 -2.40
C SER A 166 -25.52 -6.30 -1.96
N LEU A 167 -26.47 -7.17 -2.30
CA LEU A 167 -26.42 -8.59 -1.99
C LEU A 167 -25.91 -9.32 -3.22
N VAL A 168 -24.76 -9.99 -3.11
CA VAL A 168 -24.22 -10.81 -4.20
C VAL A 168 -24.42 -12.28 -3.83
N GLU A 169 -25.41 -12.91 -4.46
CA GLU A 169 -25.66 -14.36 -4.33
C GLU A 169 -25.37 -15.05 -5.65
N ASN A 170 -24.62 -16.17 -5.61
CA ASN A 170 -24.30 -16.98 -6.80
C ASN A 170 -23.72 -16.17 -7.98
N GLY A 171 -22.95 -15.12 -7.69
CA GLY A 171 -22.36 -14.23 -8.70
C GLY A 171 -23.33 -13.22 -9.33
N SER A 172 -24.56 -13.12 -8.82
CA SER A 172 -25.54 -12.10 -9.22
C SER A 172 -25.70 -11.07 -8.13
N ALA A 173 -25.47 -9.80 -8.46
CA ALA A 173 -25.71 -8.68 -7.55
C ALA A 173 -27.18 -8.25 -7.62
N SER A 174 -27.83 -8.16 -6.47
CA SER A 174 -29.15 -7.56 -6.28
C SER A 174 -29.05 -6.36 -5.33
N ARG A 175 -29.94 -5.39 -5.54
CA ARG A 175 -30.03 -4.15 -4.74
C ARG A 175 -30.83 -4.38 -3.47
#